data_AF-A0AAD7U5T3-F1
#
_entry.id   AF-A0AAD7U5T3-F1
#
_cell.length_a   1.000
_cell.length_b   1.000
_cell.length_c   1.000
_cell.angle_alpha   90.00
_cell.angle_beta   90.00
_cell.angle_gamma   90.00
#
_symmetry.space_group_name_H-M   'P 1'
#
loop_
_entity.id
_entity.type
_entity.pdbx_description
1 polymer ?
#
loop_
_entity_poly.entity_id
_entity_poly.type
_entity_poly.pdbx_seq_one_letter_code
_entity_poly.pdbx_strand_id
1 'polypeptide(L)'
;MATGRRPISDNTLCLTDAELAMVVNDLEHARNLEIGSKAEIAILAALTKRYDAIDTNGCLAIFDMIDTDRNGYLTLDEVERGVKARVVRDYVEKTRNVTLKGLLKTDRQKFEGVFRKIDASDSGVITKSDWTRFVKTMAVERVRYMRVMGLLHGRCYWGRGLTEKSCCVPGYCADWNFYVRNNHPYLALFMRDEAHPFSRRDAFCAEVIKQSYCLCASILINNLEENWLTVRGALHNWRLSVVYITIPLMILGELLFYLLACPCLQFERRGRKREATFGFCEAACGCLGRIVVWPLALIALALIAVAMAKFYQNPSAHSDFAVLWVAGLLSEYLLTWPLLRLCVQFNLCYPDCDHFACCCYGCCGLWHFAGCGRWATERRRATRLAINDADDDAYFSYFRV
;
A
#
# COMPACT_ATOMS: atom_id res chain seq x y z
N MET A 1 -38.24 -4.16 -54.29
CA MET A 1 -37.61 -3.67 -53.05
C MET A 1 -36.94 -4.84 -52.37
N ALA A 2 -35.66 -5.07 -52.71
CA ALA A 2 -34.84 -6.15 -52.16
C ALA A 2 -33.89 -5.56 -51.11
N THR A 3 -33.93 -6.09 -49.90
CA THR A 3 -33.16 -5.64 -48.73
C THR A 3 -31.77 -6.26 -48.75
N GLY A 4 -30.77 -5.49 -49.16
CA GLY A 4 -29.37 -5.89 -49.07
C GLY A 4 -28.85 -5.83 -47.63
N ARG A 5 -28.78 -6.98 -46.95
CA ARG A 5 -27.93 -7.17 -45.77
C ARG A 5 -26.49 -7.38 -46.25
N ARG A 6 -25.56 -6.52 -45.83
CA ARG A 6 -24.13 -6.79 -45.97
C ARG A 6 -23.74 -7.92 -44.99
N PRO A 7 -22.85 -8.85 -45.37
CA PRO A 7 -22.32 -9.83 -44.42
C PRO A 7 -21.42 -9.10 -43.41
N ILE A 8 -21.62 -9.40 -42.13
CA ILE A 8 -20.66 -9.09 -41.06
C ILE A 8 -19.50 -10.05 -41.29
N SER A 9 -18.35 -9.53 -41.71
CA SER A 9 -17.11 -10.30 -41.76
C SER A 9 -16.66 -10.55 -40.32
N ASP A 10 -16.73 -11.79 -39.87
CA ASP A 10 -16.08 -12.28 -38.66
C ASP A 10 -14.55 -12.13 -38.81
N ASN A 11 -14.04 -10.94 -38.49
CA ASN A 11 -12.62 -10.71 -38.22
C ASN A 11 -12.33 -11.15 -36.78
N THR A 12 -12.55 -12.42 -36.48
CA THR A 12 -11.94 -13.05 -35.31
C THR A 12 -10.48 -13.23 -35.68
N LEU A 13 -9.63 -12.28 -35.24
CA LEU A 13 -8.19 -12.40 -35.38
C LEU A 13 -7.76 -13.68 -34.65
N CYS A 14 -7.57 -14.77 -35.39
CA CYS A 14 -6.97 -15.98 -34.88
C CYS A 14 -5.50 -15.66 -34.59
N LEU A 15 -5.20 -15.23 -33.36
CA LEU A 15 -3.84 -15.18 -32.87
C LEU A 15 -3.21 -16.55 -33.10
N THR A 16 -2.07 -16.57 -33.79
CA THR A 16 -1.31 -17.81 -33.95
C THR A 16 -0.90 -18.33 -32.57
N ASP A 17 -0.72 -19.65 -32.42
CA ASP A 17 -0.31 -20.25 -31.13
C ASP A 17 0.98 -19.62 -30.58
N ALA A 18 1.86 -19.11 -31.46
CA ALA A 18 3.07 -18.38 -31.10
C ALA A 18 2.78 -16.96 -30.55
N GLU A 19 1.83 -16.23 -31.14
CA GLU A 19 1.41 -14.91 -30.63
C GLU A 19 0.61 -15.04 -29.34
N LEU A 20 -0.22 -16.07 -29.21
CA LEU A 20 -0.91 -16.40 -27.96
C LEU A 20 0.10 -16.76 -26.86
N ALA A 21 1.10 -17.59 -27.17
CA ALA A 21 2.17 -17.93 -26.23
C ALA A 21 2.97 -16.70 -25.81
N MET A 22 3.29 -15.78 -26.74
CA MET A 22 4.01 -14.54 -26.42
C MET A 22 3.17 -13.62 -25.53
N VAL A 23 1.90 -13.40 -25.85
CA VAL A 23 0.99 -12.61 -25.01
C VAL A 23 0.80 -13.23 -23.62
N VAL A 24 0.70 -14.56 -23.53
CA VAL A 24 0.63 -15.28 -22.25
C VAL A 24 1.93 -15.13 -21.48
N ASN A 25 3.09 -15.21 -22.13
CA ASN A 25 4.40 -15.05 -21.49
C ASN A 25 4.62 -13.61 -21.02
N ASP A 26 4.17 -12.62 -21.79
CA ASP A 26 4.20 -11.20 -21.41
C ASP A 26 3.25 -10.92 -20.24
N LEU A 27 2.07 -11.55 -20.21
CA LEU A 27 1.13 -11.49 -19.09
C LEU A 27 1.68 -12.19 -17.84
N GLU A 28 2.35 -13.34 -17.99
CA GLU A 28 3.02 -14.04 -16.88
C GLU A 28 4.24 -13.28 -16.38
N HIS A 29 5.02 -12.66 -17.27
CA HIS A 29 6.14 -11.80 -16.92
C HIS A 29 5.68 -10.54 -16.21
N ALA A 30 4.62 -9.88 -16.70
CA ALA A 30 3.97 -8.76 -16.05
C ALA A 30 3.42 -9.14 -14.66
N ARG A 31 2.79 -10.32 -14.53
CA ARG A 31 2.36 -10.86 -13.22
C ARG A 31 3.52 -11.16 -12.28
N ASN A 32 4.62 -11.70 -12.79
CA ASN A 32 5.81 -11.96 -11.97
C ASN A 32 6.49 -10.65 -11.54
N LEU A 33 6.44 -9.61 -12.37
CA LEU A 33 6.78 -8.24 -11.98
C LEU A 33 5.84 -7.67 -10.91
N GLU A 34 4.53 -7.95 -10.99
CA GLU A 34 3.55 -7.54 -9.97
C GLU A 34 3.82 -8.18 -8.60
N ILE A 35 4.24 -9.45 -8.57
CA ILE A 35 4.64 -10.19 -7.35
C ILE A 35 5.89 -9.57 -6.70
N GLY A 36 6.67 -8.75 -7.42
CA GLY A 36 7.85 -8.08 -6.90
C GLY A 36 9.08 -8.99 -6.78
N SER A 37 10.20 -8.41 -6.36
CA SER A 37 11.45 -9.17 -6.23
C SER A 37 11.40 -10.15 -5.04
N LYS A 38 12.16 -11.25 -5.10
CA LYS A 38 12.27 -12.21 -3.97
C LYS A 38 12.63 -11.51 -2.66
N ALA A 39 13.54 -10.53 -2.72
CA ALA A 39 13.94 -9.73 -1.57
C ALA A 39 12.78 -8.86 -1.04
N GLU A 40 12.02 -8.21 -1.92
CA GLU A 40 10.86 -7.41 -1.54
C GLU A 40 9.81 -8.28 -0.83
N ILE A 41 9.50 -9.46 -1.37
CA ILE A 41 8.51 -10.39 -0.79
C ILE A 41 8.95 -10.86 0.60
N ALA A 42 10.23 -11.24 0.75
CA ALA A 42 10.78 -11.67 2.04
C ALA A 42 10.65 -10.55 3.10
N ILE A 43 10.94 -9.30 2.71
CA ILE A 43 10.81 -8.14 3.60
C ILE A 43 9.36 -7.81 3.89
N LEU A 44 8.48 -7.90 2.88
CA LEU A 44 7.04 -7.73 3.03
C LEU A 44 6.49 -8.73 4.06
N ALA A 45 6.85 -10.00 3.95
CA ALA A 45 6.44 -11.03 4.90
C ALA A 45 7.02 -10.77 6.30
N ALA A 46 8.33 -10.59 6.41
CA ALA A 46 9.03 -10.40 7.69
C ALA A 46 8.50 -9.20 8.51
N LEU A 47 8.27 -8.07 7.84
CA LEU A 47 7.85 -6.86 8.54
C LEU A 47 6.36 -6.87 8.90
N THR A 48 5.54 -7.56 8.12
CA THR A 48 4.09 -7.63 8.34
C THR A 48 3.78 -8.81 9.27
N LYS A 49 4.03 -8.66 10.59
CA LYS A 49 3.95 -9.69 11.69
C LYS A 49 2.78 -10.69 11.66
N ARG A 50 1.73 -10.44 10.88
CA ARG A 50 0.51 -11.27 10.78
C ARG A 50 0.37 -11.98 9.43
N TYR A 51 1.37 -11.91 8.55
CA TYR A 51 1.22 -12.35 7.17
C TYR A 51 2.47 -13.05 6.64
N ASP A 52 2.36 -14.37 6.49
CA ASP A 52 3.37 -15.19 5.83
C ASP A 52 3.22 -15.05 4.31
N ALA A 53 4.35 -15.15 3.58
CA ALA A 53 4.33 -15.34 2.13
C ALA A 53 3.71 -16.70 1.79
N ILE A 54 3.01 -16.79 0.66
CA ILE A 54 2.45 -18.07 0.22
C ILE A 54 3.57 -18.88 -0.42
N ASP A 55 3.87 -20.05 0.15
CA ASP A 55 4.71 -21.05 -0.49
C ASP A 55 3.97 -21.64 -1.69
N THR A 56 4.33 -21.16 -2.88
CA THR A 56 3.75 -21.62 -4.14
C THR A 56 4.18 -23.05 -4.47
N ASN A 57 5.40 -23.45 -4.11
CA ASN A 57 5.93 -24.78 -4.39
C ASN A 57 5.29 -25.83 -3.47
N GLY A 58 5.18 -25.53 -2.18
CA GLY A 58 4.45 -26.38 -1.22
C GLY A 58 2.97 -26.53 -1.59
N CYS A 59 2.33 -25.47 -2.08
CA CYS A 59 0.96 -25.54 -2.60
C CYS A 59 0.85 -26.46 -3.83
N LEU A 60 1.84 -26.49 -4.71
CA LEU A 60 1.84 -27.39 -5.88
C LEU A 60 2.08 -28.84 -5.47
N ALA A 61 2.97 -29.09 -4.50
CA ALA A 61 3.21 -30.44 -3.97
C ALA A 61 1.95 -31.05 -3.32
N ILE A 62 1.05 -30.22 -2.78
CA ILE A 62 -0.24 -30.67 -2.23
C ILE A 62 -1.17 -31.18 -3.30
N PHE A 63 -1.14 -30.61 -4.50
CA PHE A 63 -1.91 -31.16 -5.62
C PHE A 63 -1.51 -32.61 -5.86
N ASP A 64 -0.20 -32.86 -5.99
CA ASP A 64 0.35 -34.19 -6.25
C ASP A 64 0.12 -35.16 -5.06
N MET A 65 -0.09 -34.66 -3.84
CA MET A 65 -0.46 -35.47 -2.66
C MET A 65 -1.95 -35.83 -2.60
N ILE A 66 -2.82 -34.98 -3.14
CA ILE A 66 -4.28 -35.22 -3.20
C ILE A 66 -4.62 -36.12 -4.39
N ASP A 67 -3.88 -35.98 -5.51
CA ASP A 67 -4.00 -36.79 -6.73
C ASP A 67 -3.46 -38.22 -6.50
N THR A 68 -4.23 -39.05 -5.80
CA THR A 68 -3.79 -40.39 -5.40
C THR A 68 -3.66 -41.37 -6.57
N ASP A 69 -4.45 -41.19 -7.63
CA ASP A 69 -4.45 -42.06 -8.80
C ASP A 69 -3.56 -41.51 -9.95
N ARG A 70 -3.01 -40.30 -9.79
CA ARG A 70 -2.06 -39.64 -10.69
C ARG A 70 -2.61 -39.43 -12.08
N ASN A 71 -3.91 -39.20 -12.17
CA ASN A 71 -4.60 -38.96 -13.44
C ASN A 71 -4.39 -37.49 -13.93
N GLY A 72 -3.81 -36.61 -13.10
CA GLY A 72 -3.49 -35.23 -13.42
C GLY A 72 -4.63 -34.23 -13.15
N TYR A 73 -5.73 -34.67 -12.55
CA TYR A 73 -6.89 -33.86 -12.19
C TYR A 73 -7.45 -34.29 -10.82
N LEU A 74 -8.13 -33.39 -10.12
CA LEU A 74 -8.73 -33.69 -8.84
C LEU A 74 -10.25 -33.68 -8.97
N THR A 75 -10.85 -34.84 -8.75
CA THR A 75 -12.31 -34.95 -8.59
C THR A 75 -12.75 -34.44 -7.22
N LEU A 76 -14.03 -34.13 -7.06
CA LEU A 76 -14.62 -33.68 -5.80
C LEU A 76 -14.31 -34.66 -4.65
N ASP A 77 -14.44 -35.96 -4.90
CA ASP A 77 -14.25 -37.02 -3.90
C ASP A 77 -12.77 -37.24 -3.55
N GLU A 78 -11.86 -37.01 -4.50
CA GLU A 78 -10.41 -37.02 -4.25
C GLU A 78 -9.97 -35.86 -3.38
N VAL A 79 -10.46 -34.65 -3.65
CA VAL A 79 -10.19 -33.49 -2.79
C VAL A 79 -10.77 -33.73 -1.39
N GLU A 80 -11.98 -34.28 -1.28
CA GLU A 80 -12.60 -34.52 0.03
C GLU A 80 -11.81 -35.56 0.86
N ARG A 81 -11.27 -36.61 0.22
CA ARG A 81 -10.43 -37.61 0.88
C ARG A 81 -9.02 -37.08 1.17
N GLY A 82 -8.38 -36.44 0.18
CA GLY A 82 -7.01 -35.95 0.29
C GLY A 82 -6.85 -34.83 1.33
N VAL A 83 -7.84 -33.95 1.46
CA VAL A 83 -7.83 -32.88 2.48
C VAL A 83 -7.95 -33.44 3.92
N LYS A 84 -8.43 -34.67 4.09
CA LYS A 84 -8.44 -35.35 5.40
C LYS A 84 -7.06 -35.90 5.79
N ALA A 85 -6.12 -36.04 4.86
CA ALA A 85 -4.76 -36.46 5.16
C ALA A 85 -4.08 -35.45 6.09
N ARG A 86 -3.37 -35.94 7.11
CA ARG A 86 -2.77 -35.10 8.16
C ARG A 86 -1.84 -34.04 7.59
N VAL A 87 -1.00 -34.40 6.61
CA VAL A 87 -0.04 -33.47 5.97
C VAL A 87 -0.76 -32.32 5.25
N VAL A 88 -1.80 -32.63 4.49
CA VAL A 88 -2.61 -31.63 3.75
C VAL A 88 -3.40 -30.77 4.73
N ARG A 89 -3.99 -31.36 5.77
CA ARG A 89 -4.70 -30.65 6.82
C ARG A 89 -3.80 -29.67 7.56
N ASP A 90 -2.64 -30.15 8.05
CA ASP A 90 -1.69 -29.33 8.79
C ASP A 90 -1.21 -28.15 7.93
N TYR A 91 -0.98 -28.37 6.64
CA TYR A 91 -0.66 -27.29 5.72
C TYR A 91 -1.81 -26.30 5.55
N VAL A 92 -3.00 -26.77 5.20
CA VAL A 92 -4.17 -25.91 4.97
C VAL A 92 -4.55 -25.13 6.24
N GLU A 93 -4.38 -25.70 7.42
CA GLU A 93 -4.58 -25.01 8.70
C GLU A 93 -3.54 -23.92 8.96
N LYS A 94 -2.27 -24.17 8.61
CA LYS A 94 -1.20 -23.16 8.64
C LYS A 94 -1.45 -22.06 7.63
N THR A 95 -2.01 -22.37 6.45
CA THR A 95 -2.39 -21.33 5.50
C THR A 95 -3.45 -20.41 6.11
N ARG A 96 -3.20 -19.10 6.14
CA ARG A 96 -4.19 -18.13 6.64
C ARG A 96 -5.29 -17.81 5.61
N ASN A 97 -5.39 -18.60 4.54
CA ASN A 97 -6.31 -18.41 3.42
C ASN A 97 -7.67 -19.09 3.71
N VAL A 98 -8.78 -18.37 3.52
CA VAL A 98 -10.10 -18.87 3.91
C VAL A 98 -10.73 -19.75 2.83
N THR A 99 -10.34 -19.57 1.56
CA THR A 99 -10.70 -20.48 0.46
C THR A 99 -10.10 -21.87 0.70
N LEU A 100 -8.78 -21.97 0.95
CA LEU A 100 -8.13 -23.24 1.29
C LEU A 100 -8.68 -23.84 2.59
N LYS A 101 -8.82 -23.05 3.67
CA LYS A 101 -9.50 -23.53 4.89
C LYS A 101 -10.95 -23.94 4.67
N GLY A 102 -11.57 -23.43 3.62
CA GLY A 102 -12.90 -23.84 3.17
C GLY A 102 -12.95 -25.30 2.76
N LEU A 103 -11.85 -25.85 2.23
CA LEU A 103 -11.72 -27.26 1.87
C LEU A 103 -11.76 -28.18 3.10
N LEU A 104 -11.41 -27.68 4.30
CA LEU A 104 -11.46 -28.47 5.54
C LEU A 104 -12.86 -28.57 6.16
N LYS A 105 -13.86 -27.89 5.59
CA LYS A 105 -15.21 -27.88 6.18
C LYS A 105 -15.96 -29.16 5.84
N THR A 106 -16.62 -29.71 6.85
CA THR A 106 -17.46 -30.92 6.74
C THR A 106 -18.77 -30.70 5.97
N ASP A 107 -19.13 -29.45 5.68
CA ASP A 107 -20.37 -29.10 4.98
C ASP A 107 -20.18 -29.18 3.46
N ARG A 108 -20.85 -30.17 2.84
CA ARG A 108 -20.72 -30.49 1.41
C ARG A 108 -21.06 -29.33 0.49
N GLN A 109 -22.10 -28.54 0.77
CA GLN A 109 -22.46 -27.40 -0.07
C GLN A 109 -21.39 -26.30 -0.05
N LYS A 110 -20.77 -26.08 1.11
CA LYS A 110 -19.68 -25.10 1.24
C LYS A 110 -18.41 -25.59 0.57
N PHE A 111 -18.15 -26.90 0.64
CA PHE A 111 -17.03 -27.54 -0.04
C PHE A 111 -17.16 -27.43 -1.57
N GLU A 112 -18.30 -27.78 -2.14
CA GLU A 112 -18.59 -27.65 -3.58
C GLU A 112 -18.47 -26.18 -4.05
N GLY A 113 -18.92 -25.23 -3.22
CA GLY A 113 -18.77 -23.81 -3.52
C GLY A 113 -17.32 -23.31 -3.50
N VAL A 114 -16.43 -23.95 -2.74
CA VAL A 114 -14.98 -23.68 -2.77
C VAL A 114 -14.33 -24.37 -3.95
N PHE A 115 -14.72 -25.61 -4.25
CA PHE A 115 -14.27 -26.37 -5.41
C PHE A 115 -14.51 -25.60 -6.71
N ARG A 116 -15.73 -25.08 -6.92
CA ARG A 116 -16.07 -24.22 -8.07
C ARG A 116 -15.29 -22.91 -8.16
N LYS A 117 -14.75 -22.41 -7.05
CA LYS A 117 -13.88 -21.22 -7.09
C LYS A 117 -12.46 -21.55 -7.58
N ILE A 118 -12.05 -22.81 -7.45
CA ILE A 118 -10.74 -23.29 -7.87
C ILE A 118 -10.83 -23.81 -9.31
N ASP A 119 -11.90 -24.53 -9.64
CA ASP A 119 -12.26 -24.99 -10.99
C ASP A 119 -12.71 -23.81 -11.88
N ALA A 120 -11.76 -23.02 -12.35
CA ALA A 120 -12.02 -21.85 -13.18
C ALA A 120 -12.60 -22.19 -14.56
N SER A 121 -12.39 -23.43 -15.04
CA SER A 121 -12.92 -23.94 -16.30
C SER A 121 -14.33 -24.51 -16.21
N ASP A 122 -14.90 -24.62 -15.00
CA ASP A 122 -16.20 -25.27 -14.74
C ASP A 122 -16.28 -26.68 -15.35
N SER A 123 -15.15 -27.38 -15.35
CA SER A 123 -15.02 -28.73 -15.94
C SER A 123 -15.57 -29.83 -15.04
N GLY A 124 -15.88 -29.52 -13.77
CA GLY A 124 -16.25 -30.51 -12.75
C GLY A 124 -15.05 -31.25 -12.14
N VAL A 125 -13.84 -30.95 -12.61
CA VAL A 125 -12.56 -31.46 -12.11
C VAL A 125 -11.56 -30.31 -12.01
N ILE A 126 -10.68 -30.34 -11.01
CA ILE A 126 -9.62 -29.33 -10.87
C ILE A 126 -8.36 -29.86 -11.56
N THR A 127 -7.98 -29.25 -12.68
CA THR A 127 -6.72 -29.60 -13.35
C THR A 127 -5.52 -29.00 -12.61
N LYS A 128 -4.32 -29.55 -12.88
CA LYS A 128 -3.06 -28.95 -12.37
C LYS A 128 -2.90 -27.49 -12.80
N SER A 129 -3.40 -27.12 -13.99
CA SER A 129 -3.41 -25.73 -14.46
C SER A 129 -4.34 -24.82 -13.64
N ASP A 130 -5.54 -25.29 -13.29
CA ASP A 130 -6.48 -24.50 -12.48
C ASP A 130 -5.97 -24.30 -11.07
N TRP A 131 -5.42 -25.36 -10.47
CA TRP A 131 -4.76 -25.28 -9.17
C TRP A 131 -3.58 -24.30 -9.17
N THR A 132 -2.71 -24.40 -10.19
CA THR A 132 -1.56 -23.49 -10.34
C THR A 132 -2.02 -22.04 -10.49
N ARG A 133 -3.05 -21.80 -11.32
CA ARG A 133 -3.64 -20.48 -11.50
C ARG A 133 -4.18 -19.92 -10.20
N PHE A 134 -4.93 -20.74 -9.45
CA PHE A 134 -5.48 -20.38 -8.15
C PHE A 134 -4.38 -19.99 -7.14
N VAL A 135 -3.34 -20.83 -7.00
CA VAL A 135 -2.21 -20.59 -6.10
C VAL A 135 -1.47 -19.30 -6.47
N LYS A 136 -1.15 -19.12 -7.76
CA LYS A 136 -0.49 -17.89 -8.24
C LYS A 136 -1.35 -16.66 -7.97
N THR A 137 -2.66 -16.72 -8.21
CA THR A 137 -3.57 -15.58 -7.95
C THR A 137 -3.64 -15.22 -6.47
N MET A 138 -3.67 -16.21 -5.59
CA MET A 138 -3.59 -15.95 -4.14
C MET A 138 -2.28 -15.29 -3.74
N ALA A 139 -1.15 -15.76 -4.29
CA ALA A 139 0.17 -15.19 -4.00
C ALA A 139 0.25 -13.72 -4.42
N VAL A 140 -0.25 -13.39 -5.61
CA VAL A 140 -0.31 -12.01 -6.13
C VAL A 140 -1.13 -11.11 -5.21
N GLU A 141 -2.38 -11.50 -4.88
CA GLU A 141 -3.26 -10.70 -4.02
C GLU A 141 -2.68 -10.52 -2.61
N ARG A 142 -1.99 -11.54 -2.10
CA ARG A 142 -1.31 -11.48 -0.80
C ARG A 142 -0.18 -10.46 -0.82
N VAL A 143 0.68 -10.49 -1.83
CA VAL A 143 1.78 -9.53 -1.97
C VAL A 143 1.24 -8.13 -2.17
N ARG A 144 0.24 -7.95 -3.04
CA ARG A 144 -0.46 -6.68 -3.23
C ARG A 144 -0.94 -6.12 -1.90
N TYR A 145 -1.63 -6.91 -1.09
CA TYR A 145 -2.12 -6.49 0.22
C TYR A 145 -0.98 -6.07 1.16
N MET A 146 0.11 -6.86 1.23
CA MET A 146 1.27 -6.51 2.05
C MET A 146 1.94 -5.20 1.59
N ARG A 147 2.01 -4.96 0.27
CA ARG A 147 2.52 -3.71 -0.32
C ARG A 147 1.63 -2.54 0.04
N VAL A 148 0.31 -2.66 -0.15
CA VAL A 148 -0.69 -1.65 0.23
C VAL A 148 -0.55 -1.27 1.70
N MET A 149 -0.48 -2.26 2.59
CA MET A 149 -0.31 -2.02 4.01
C MET A 149 1.05 -1.37 4.32
N GLY A 150 2.12 -1.79 3.66
CA GLY A 150 3.42 -1.14 3.78
C GLY A 150 3.38 0.33 3.40
N LEU A 151 2.74 0.67 2.29
CA LEU A 151 2.59 2.04 1.81
C LEU A 151 1.75 2.89 2.77
N LEU A 152 0.60 2.39 3.20
CA LEU A 152 -0.29 3.11 4.13
C LEU A 152 0.35 3.42 5.49
N HIS A 153 1.20 2.52 5.98
CA HIS A 153 1.90 2.75 7.24
C HIS A 153 3.14 3.64 7.07
N GLY A 154 3.47 4.11 5.86
CA GLY A 154 4.67 4.90 5.61
C GLY A 154 5.96 4.11 5.84
N ARG A 155 6.00 2.84 5.41
CA ARG A 155 7.18 1.98 5.51
C ARG A 155 8.37 2.60 4.80
N CYS A 156 9.54 2.54 5.44
CA CYS A 156 10.77 3.14 4.94
C CYS A 156 11.67 2.09 4.27
N TYR A 157 11.74 0.87 4.79
CA TYR A 157 12.59 -0.19 4.26
C TYR A 157 11.81 -1.16 3.35
N TRP A 158 12.27 -1.30 2.11
CA TRP A 158 11.67 -2.17 1.09
C TRP A 158 12.67 -3.18 0.51
N GLY A 159 13.96 -3.04 0.85
CA GLY A 159 15.03 -3.90 0.37
C GLY A 159 15.34 -3.75 -1.11
N ARG A 160 15.01 -2.60 -1.68
CA ARG A 160 15.42 -2.27 -3.05
C ARG A 160 16.92 -2.03 -3.04
N GLY A 161 17.62 -2.41 -4.11
CA GLY A 161 19.06 -2.18 -4.26
C GLY A 161 19.97 -3.04 -3.36
N LEU A 162 19.45 -4.12 -2.75
CA LEU A 162 20.27 -5.08 -1.98
C LEU A 162 21.29 -5.85 -2.84
N THR A 163 21.12 -5.87 -4.16
CA THR A 163 22.04 -6.50 -5.11
C THR A 163 23.21 -5.59 -5.51
N GLU A 164 23.17 -4.31 -5.17
CA GLU A 164 24.18 -3.34 -5.57
C GLU A 164 25.33 -3.29 -4.54
N LYS A 165 26.55 -3.63 -4.99
CA LYS A 165 27.79 -3.41 -4.25
C LYS A 165 28.14 -1.92 -4.23
N SER A 166 27.35 -1.13 -3.49
CA SER A 166 27.59 0.31 -3.29
C SER A 166 28.41 0.56 -2.03
N CYS A 167 29.19 1.65 -2.03
CA CYS A 167 30.03 2.10 -0.91
C CYS A 167 29.23 2.68 0.27
N CYS A 168 27.93 2.92 0.08
CA CYS A 168 27.00 3.30 1.14
C CYS A 168 26.13 2.07 1.50
N VAL A 169 25.57 2.07 2.71
CA VAL A 169 24.68 1.02 3.22
C VAL A 169 23.78 0.45 2.09
N PRO A 170 23.95 -0.82 1.68
CA PRO A 170 23.32 -1.35 0.47
C PRO A 170 21.80 -1.16 0.49
N GLY A 171 21.27 -0.69 -0.63
CA GLY A 171 19.83 -0.43 -0.81
C GLY A 171 19.28 0.84 -0.18
N TYR A 172 20.05 1.60 0.63
CA TYR A 172 19.56 2.82 1.27
C TYR A 172 19.02 3.85 0.28
N CYS A 173 19.80 4.18 -0.77
CA CYS A 173 19.39 5.18 -1.76
C CYS A 173 18.17 4.73 -2.57
N ALA A 174 18.06 3.43 -2.86
CA ALA A 174 16.93 2.89 -3.61
C ALA A 174 15.64 2.90 -2.79
N ASP A 175 15.71 2.52 -1.52
CA ASP A 175 14.59 2.61 -0.57
C ASP A 175 14.21 4.07 -0.28
N TRP A 176 15.21 4.94 -0.14
CA TRP A 176 15.00 6.38 0.03
C TRP A 176 14.25 6.96 -1.17
N ASN A 177 14.71 6.71 -2.40
CA ASN A 177 14.04 7.17 -3.62
C ASN A 177 12.60 6.64 -3.70
N PHE A 178 12.39 5.36 -3.40
CA PHE A 178 11.04 4.78 -3.37
C PHE A 178 10.14 5.45 -2.31
N TYR A 179 10.67 5.71 -1.12
CA TYR A 179 9.94 6.39 -0.06
C TYR A 179 9.59 7.83 -0.43
N VAL A 180 10.53 8.59 -0.98
CA VAL A 180 10.36 9.98 -1.44
C VAL A 180 9.23 10.06 -2.45
N ARG A 181 9.21 9.18 -3.46
CA ARG A 181 8.18 9.15 -4.49
C ARG A 181 6.77 8.98 -3.93
N ASN A 182 6.62 8.31 -2.79
CA ASN A 182 5.32 7.99 -2.21
C ASN A 182 4.86 8.99 -1.14
N ASN A 183 5.81 9.54 -0.36
CA ASN A 183 5.52 10.32 0.84
C ASN A 183 5.85 11.81 0.72
N HIS A 184 6.66 12.22 -0.26
CA HIS A 184 7.01 13.63 -0.41
C HIS A 184 5.77 14.44 -0.85
N PRO A 185 5.43 15.57 -0.17
CA PRO A 185 4.21 16.33 -0.44
C PRO A 185 3.97 16.64 -1.91
N TYR A 186 5.01 17.14 -2.61
CA TYR A 186 4.91 17.51 -4.03
C TYR A 186 5.26 16.38 -5.00
N LEU A 187 6.35 15.63 -4.79
CA LEU A 187 6.74 14.57 -5.72
C LEU A 187 5.72 13.43 -5.78
N ALA A 188 5.01 13.17 -4.68
CA ALA A 188 3.96 12.16 -4.66
C ALA A 188 2.74 12.49 -5.52
N LEU A 189 2.55 13.76 -5.92
CA LEU A 189 1.51 14.14 -6.88
C LEU A 189 1.77 13.52 -8.26
N PHE A 190 3.03 13.32 -8.61
CA PHE A 190 3.44 12.89 -9.96
C PHE A 190 3.98 11.46 -9.99
N MET A 191 4.76 11.09 -8.98
CA MET A 191 5.58 9.87 -8.98
C MET A 191 5.11 8.80 -8.00
N ARG A 192 3.99 8.99 -7.31
CA ARG A 192 3.46 7.99 -6.37
C ARG A 192 3.14 6.68 -7.08
N ASP A 193 3.42 5.59 -6.38
CA ASP A 193 3.17 4.22 -6.82
C ASP A 193 1.68 3.99 -7.09
N GLU A 194 1.35 3.24 -8.15
CA GLU A 194 -0.03 2.98 -8.54
C GLU A 194 -0.77 2.06 -7.56
N ALA A 195 -0.02 1.23 -6.82
CA ALA A 195 -0.58 0.39 -5.77
C ALA A 195 -0.94 1.18 -4.50
N HIS A 196 -0.60 2.47 -4.41
CA HIS A 196 -0.91 3.30 -3.25
C HIS A 196 -2.41 3.62 -3.19
N PRO A 197 -3.14 3.28 -2.09
CA PRO A 197 -4.59 3.53 -2.01
C PRO A 197 -4.97 5.00 -2.11
N PHE A 198 -4.12 5.88 -1.57
CA PHE A 198 -4.23 7.33 -1.75
C PHE A 198 -3.71 7.74 -3.13
N SER A 199 -4.60 7.83 -4.11
CA SER A 199 -4.23 8.06 -5.51
C SER A 199 -3.57 9.43 -5.74
N ARG A 200 -2.91 9.61 -6.90
CA ARG A 200 -2.33 10.90 -7.31
C ARG A 200 -3.39 12.01 -7.41
N ARG A 201 -4.60 11.68 -7.86
CA ARG A 201 -5.73 12.62 -7.95
C ARG A 201 -6.22 13.02 -6.56
N ASP A 202 -6.36 12.04 -5.67
CA ASP A 202 -6.77 12.30 -4.28
C ASP A 202 -5.71 13.17 -3.56
N ALA A 203 -4.42 12.95 -3.85
CA ALA A 203 -3.32 13.76 -3.34
C ALA A 203 -3.38 15.21 -3.85
N PHE A 204 -3.66 15.40 -5.14
CA PHE A 204 -3.84 16.73 -5.72
C PHE A 204 -5.02 17.47 -5.07
N CYS A 205 -6.18 16.82 -4.92
CA CYS A 205 -7.33 17.41 -4.25
C CYS A 205 -7.01 17.79 -2.79
N ALA A 206 -6.30 16.93 -2.05
CA ALA A 206 -5.90 17.22 -0.68
C ALA A 206 -4.96 18.44 -0.62
N GLU A 207 -4.01 18.55 -1.54
CA GLU A 207 -3.10 19.70 -1.61
C GLU A 207 -3.85 20.99 -1.92
N VAL A 208 -4.79 20.99 -2.87
CA VAL A 208 -5.63 22.14 -3.19
C VAL A 208 -6.43 22.63 -1.97
N ILE A 209 -6.98 21.71 -1.17
CA ILE A 209 -7.70 22.04 0.06
C ILE A 209 -6.77 22.68 1.09
N LYS A 210 -5.57 22.11 1.29
CA LYS A 210 -4.55 22.70 2.18
C LYS A 210 -4.15 24.11 1.74
N GLN A 211 -3.91 24.31 0.44
CA GLN A 211 -3.58 25.62 -0.13
C GLN A 211 -4.68 26.65 0.15
N SER A 212 -5.94 26.30 -0.09
CA SER A 212 -7.08 27.18 0.21
C SER A 212 -7.22 27.48 1.70
N TYR A 213 -7.03 26.48 2.58
CA TYR A 213 -7.03 26.72 4.02
C TYR A 213 -5.95 27.71 4.42
N CYS A 214 -4.71 27.48 3.97
CA CYS A 214 -3.57 28.35 4.27
C CYS A 214 -3.83 29.79 3.83
N LEU A 215 -4.40 29.95 2.64
CA LEU A 215 -4.78 31.24 2.07
C LEU A 215 -5.83 31.95 2.94
N CYS A 216 -6.93 31.27 3.26
CA CYS A 216 -8.00 31.81 4.10
C CYS A 216 -7.51 32.17 5.51
N ALA A 217 -6.73 31.29 6.13
CA ALA A 217 -6.15 31.52 7.45
C ALA A 217 -5.22 32.75 7.44
N SER A 218 -4.39 32.88 6.41
CA SER A 218 -3.48 34.02 6.24
C SER A 218 -4.25 35.34 6.09
N ILE A 219 -5.39 35.36 5.39
CA ILE A 219 -6.25 36.56 5.27
C ILE A 219 -6.81 36.95 6.64
N LEU A 220 -7.27 35.96 7.43
CA LEU A 220 -7.90 36.20 8.72
C LEU A 220 -6.91 36.75 9.76
N ILE A 221 -5.68 36.24 9.77
CA ILE A 221 -4.68 36.62 10.76
C ILE A 221 -3.85 37.85 10.36
N ASN A 222 -3.93 38.31 9.11
CA ASN A 222 -3.20 39.47 8.61
C ASN A 222 -3.41 40.73 9.48
N ASN A 223 -4.59 40.90 10.07
CA ASN A 223 -4.90 42.06 10.93
C ASN A 223 -4.27 41.96 12.33
N LEU A 224 -3.74 40.80 12.71
CA LEU A 224 -3.08 40.54 14.00
C LEU A 224 -1.55 40.60 13.91
N GLU A 225 -1.05 40.89 12.71
CA GLU A 225 0.37 40.91 12.38
C GLU A 225 1.08 42.12 12.99
N GLU A 226 2.28 41.89 13.54
CA GLU A 226 3.19 42.93 13.98
C GLU A 226 4.27 43.17 12.91
N ASN A 227 5.03 44.26 13.02
CA ASN A 227 6.08 44.57 12.05
C ASN A 227 7.22 43.53 12.07
N TRP A 228 7.41 42.82 10.95
CA TRP A 228 8.46 41.81 10.75
C TRP A 228 9.89 42.32 10.96
N LEU A 229 10.13 43.62 10.81
CA LEU A 229 11.46 44.21 10.99
C LEU A 229 11.93 44.19 12.45
N THR A 230 11.00 43.98 13.39
CA THR A 230 11.34 43.85 14.81
C THR A 230 11.45 42.38 15.21
N VAL A 231 12.46 42.02 16.01
CA VAL A 231 12.62 40.64 16.52
C VAL A 231 11.37 40.16 17.25
N ARG A 232 10.74 41.05 18.03
CA ARG A 232 9.49 40.76 18.74
C ARG A 232 8.34 40.49 17.78
N GLY A 233 8.15 41.34 16.78
CA GLY A 233 7.09 41.17 15.77
C GLY A 233 7.29 39.91 14.94
N ALA A 234 8.52 39.62 14.52
CA ALA A 234 8.86 38.38 13.82
C ALA A 234 8.54 37.13 14.67
N LEU A 235 8.87 37.13 15.97
CA LEU A 235 8.54 36.02 16.87
C LEU A 235 7.03 35.87 17.08
N HIS A 236 6.31 36.99 17.20
CA HIS A 236 4.85 37.00 17.30
C HIS A 236 4.19 36.44 16.04
N ASN A 237 4.57 36.93 14.86
CA ASN A 237 4.04 36.46 13.57
C ASN A 237 4.38 34.99 13.32
N TRP A 238 5.56 34.54 13.70
CA TRP A 238 5.92 33.11 13.64
C TRP A 238 5.01 32.26 14.54
N ARG A 239 4.74 32.69 15.78
CA ARG A 239 3.79 31.99 16.67
C ARG A 239 2.39 31.93 16.08
N LEU A 240 1.91 33.04 15.51
CA LEU A 240 0.62 33.08 14.81
C LEU A 240 0.59 32.08 13.66
N SER A 241 1.60 32.08 12.79
CA SER A 241 1.70 31.16 11.66
C SER A 241 1.74 29.70 12.12
N VAL A 242 2.49 29.38 13.18
CA VAL A 242 2.54 28.00 13.70
C VAL A 242 1.19 27.54 14.23
N VAL A 243 0.53 28.36 15.06
CA VAL A 243 -0.72 27.99 15.75
C VAL A 243 -1.91 27.97 14.80
N TYR A 244 -2.04 28.98 13.92
CA TYR A 244 -3.23 29.16 13.09
C TYR A 244 -3.09 28.58 11.68
N ILE A 245 -1.87 28.33 11.20
CA ILE A 245 -1.64 27.81 9.86
C ILE A 245 -0.98 26.44 9.92
N THR A 246 0.22 26.35 10.48
CA THR A 246 1.08 25.17 10.33
C THR A 246 0.51 23.92 11.02
N ILE A 247 0.19 24.01 12.31
CA ILE A 247 -0.36 22.86 13.06
C ILE A 247 -1.71 22.41 12.48
N PRO A 248 -2.67 23.32 12.20
CA PRO A 248 -3.92 22.93 11.55
C PRO A 248 -3.73 22.31 10.18
N LEU A 249 -2.79 22.81 9.35
CA LEU A 249 -2.48 22.21 8.05
C LEU A 249 -1.96 20.77 8.19
N MET A 250 -1.09 20.51 9.16
CA MET A 250 -0.61 19.15 9.43
C MET A 250 -1.76 18.22 9.81
N ILE A 251 -2.65 18.66 10.73
CA ILE A 251 -3.83 17.90 11.15
C ILE A 251 -4.76 17.66 9.95
N LEU A 252 -5.00 18.69 9.14
CA LEU A 252 -5.85 18.61 7.96
C LEU A 252 -5.29 17.62 6.93
N GLY A 253 -3.97 17.62 6.71
CA GLY A 253 -3.30 16.66 5.83
C GLY A 253 -3.52 15.21 6.25
N GLU A 254 -3.37 14.91 7.54
CA GLU A 254 -3.62 13.57 8.09
C GLU A 254 -5.11 13.20 7.99
N LEU A 255 -6.03 14.11 8.33
CA LEU A 255 -7.48 13.88 8.20
C LEU A 255 -7.88 13.56 6.76
N LEU A 256 -7.36 14.30 5.78
CA LEU A 256 -7.62 14.05 4.37
C LEU A 256 -7.05 12.69 3.92
N PHE A 257 -5.87 12.31 4.41
CA PHE A 257 -5.31 10.99 4.17
C PHE A 257 -6.22 9.88 4.74
N TYR A 258 -6.70 10.00 5.97
CA TYR A 258 -7.62 9.01 6.56
C TYR A 258 -8.96 8.93 5.81
N LEU A 259 -9.52 10.07 5.39
CA LEU A 259 -10.77 10.12 4.62
C LEU A 259 -10.63 9.47 3.23
N LEU A 260 -9.52 9.73 2.53
CA LEU A 260 -9.33 9.30 1.14
C LEU A 260 -8.71 7.92 1.02
N ALA A 261 -7.72 7.60 1.85
CA ALA A 261 -7.02 6.33 1.82
C ALA A 261 -7.73 5.25 2.64
N CYS A 262 -8.55 5.64 3.62
CA CYS A 262 -9.30 4.74 4.51
C CYS A 262 -8.45 3.55 5.02
N PRO A 263 -7.29 3.80 5.67
CA PRO A 263 -6.32 2.76 5.98
C PRO A 263 -6.88 1.64 6.88
N CYS A 264 -7.88 1.97 7.71
CA CYS A 264 -8.53 1.03 8.62
C CYS A 264 -9.44 0.00 7.93
N LEU A 265 -9.81 0.25 6.67
CA LEU A 265 -10.76 -0.58 5.90
C LEU A 265 -10.08 -1.36 4.76
N GLN A 266 -8.76 -1.29 4.64
CA GLN A 266 -8.04 -2.11 3.67
C GLN A 266 -8.00 -3.56 4.14
N PHE A 267 -8.75 -4.43 3.44
CA PHE A 267 -8.84 -5.85 3.76
C PHE A 267 -8.15 -6.71 2.71
N GLU A 268 -7.57 -7.81 3.18
CA GLU A 268 -7.06 -8.84 2.30
C GLU A 268 -8.23 -9.71 1.79
N ARG A 269 -8.34 -9.84 0.46
CA ARG A 269 -9.33 -10.70 -0.21
C ARG A 269 -8.94 -12.17 -0.02
N ARG A 270 -9.47 -12.83 1.01
CA ARG A 270 -9.13 -14.21 1.43
C ARG A 270 -10.23 -15.24 1.18
N GLY A 271 -11.37 -14.89 0.60
CA GLY A 271 -12.56 -15.73 0.46
C GLY A 271 -13.48 -15.80 1.70
N ARG A 272 -13.39 -14.88 2.68
CA ARG A 272 -14.28 -14.82 3.86
C ARG A 272 -15.73 -14.51 3.46
N LYS A 273 -16.68 -15.09 4.21
CA LYS A 273 -18.14 -14.87 4.03
C LYS A 273 -18.57 -13.40 3.98
N ARG A 274 -17.86 -12.51 4.69
CA ARG A 274 -18.17 -11.08 4.75
C ARG A 274 -17.37 -10.23 3.76
N GLU A 275 -16.62 -10.82 2.83
CA GLU A 275 -15.81 -10.04 1.89
C GLU A 275 -16.61 -9.19 0.93
N ALA A 276 -17.78 -9.66 0.48
CA ALA A 276 -18.68 -8.82 -0.30
C ALA A 276 -19.09 -7.58 0.52
N THR A 277 -19.40 -7.77 1.82
CA THR A 277 -19.73 -6.69 2.75
C THR A 277 -18.53 -5.77 3.01
N PHE A 278 -17.34 -6.31 3.25
CA PHE A 278 -16.14 -5.52 3.51
C PHE A 278 -15.64 -4.78 2.27
N GLY A 279 -15.67 -5.41 1.10
CA GLY A 279 -15.36 -4.77 -0.17
C GLY A 279 -16.38 -3.69 -0.51
N PHE A 280 -17.66 -3.91 -0.23
CA PHE A 280 -18.68 -2.87 -0.31
C PHE A 280 -18.41 -1.74 0.69
N CYS A 281 -18.06 -2.04 1.96
CA CYS A 281 -17.72 -1.02 2.95
C CYS A 281 -16.47 -0.21 2.55
N GLU A 282 -15.43 -0.88 2.05
CA GLU A 282 -14.22 -0.23 1.55
C GLU A 282 -14.55 0.71 0.39
N ALA A 283 -15.30 0.22 -0.60
CA ALA A 283 -15.74 1.02 -1.74
C ALA A 283 -16.67 2.17 -1.29
N ALA A 284 -17.62 1.91 -0.40
CA ALA A 284 -18.57 2.90 0.10
C ALA A 284 -17.86 4.00 0.91
N CYS A 285 -16.93 3.64 1.81
CA CYS A 285 -16.16 4.62 2.58
C CYS A 285 -15.19 5.40 1.69
N GLY A 286 -14.53 4.75 0.73
CA GLY A 286 -13.70 5.45 -0.26
C GLY A 286 -14.52 6.43 -1.12
N CYS A 287 -15.72 6.01 -1.55
CA CYS A 287 -16.66 6.88 -2.26
C CYS A 287 -17.15 8.04 -1.37
N LEU A 288 -17.50 7.77 -0.12
CA LEU A 288 -17.93 8.78 0.84
C LEU A 288 -16.84 9.83 1.07
N GLY A 289 -15.60 9.38 1.29
CA GLY A 289 -14.43 10.26 1.42
C GLY A 289 -14.27 11.16 0.20
N ARG A 290 -14.38 10.60 -1.01
CA ARG A 290 -14.31 11.39 -2.25
C ARG A 290 -15.49 12.34 -2.44
N ILE A 291 -16.71 11.92 -2.11
CA ILE A 291 -17.92 12.77 -2.15
C ILE A 291 -17.80 13.96 -1.21
N VAL A 292 -17.10 13.82 -0.08
CA VAL A 292 -16.83 14.94 0.83
C VAL A 292 -15.69 15.82 0.29
N VAL A 293 -14.57 15.22 -0.09
CA VAL A 293 -13.34 15.95 -0.43
C VAL A 293 -13.43 16.66 -1.78
N TRP A 294 -14.01 16.05 -2.81
CA TRP A 294 -14.00 16.63 -4.15
C TRP A 294 -14.79 17.95 -4.25
N PRO A 295 -16.00 18.08 -3.67
CA PRO A 295 -16.68 19.37 -3.58
C PRO A 295 -15.90 20.38 -2.77
N LEU A 296 -15.25 19.97 -1.67
CA LEU A 296 -14.37 20.86 -0.89
C LEU A 296 -13.19 21.36 -1.73
N ALA A 297 -12.61 20.52 -2.59
CA ALA A 297 -11.55 20.92 -3.50
C ALA A 297 -12.04 21.94 -4.56
N LEU A 298 -13.27 21.79 -5.07
CA LEU A 298 -13.87 22.77 -5.99
C LEU A 298 -14.14 24.11 -5.31
N ILE A 299 -14.67 24.08 -4.08
CA ILE A 299 -14.85 25.29 -3.26
C ILE A 299 -13.49 25.94 -2.98
N ALA A 300 -12.48 25.14 -2.63
CA ALA A 300 -11.12 25.61 -2.41
C ALA A 300 -10.53 26.30 -3.65
N LEU A 301 -10.71 25.74 -4.85
CA LEU A 301 -10.30 26.38 -6.11
C LEU A 301 -11.01 27.71 -6.33
N ALA A 302 -12.32 27.78 -6.06
CA ALA A 302 -13.08 29.02 -6.18
C ALA A 302 -12.58 30.08 -5.18
N LEU A 303 -12.28 29.69 -3.94
CA LEU A 303 -11.72 30.59 -2.93
C LEU A 303 -10.33 31.09 -3.32
N ILE A 304 -9.47 30.22 -3.84
CA ILE A 304 -8.16 30.61 -4.37
C ILE A 304 -8.34 31.60 -5.52
N ALA A 305 -9.25 31.34 -6.47
CA ALA A 305 -9.50 32.25 -7.59
C ALA A 305 -10.02 33.62 -7.13
N VAL A 306 -10.97 33.65 -6.18
CA VAL A 306 -11.50 34.91 -5.61
C VAL A 306 -10.41 35.69 -4.88
N ALA A 307 -9.59 35.00 -4.09
CA ALA A 307 -8.46 35.62 -3.42
C ALA A 307 -7.48 36.21 -4.45
N MET A 308 -7.09 35.44 -5.47
CA MET A 308 -6.21 35.90 -6.56
C MET A 308 -6.80 37.11 -7.31
N ALA A 309 -8.11 37.13 -7.57
CA ALA A 309 -8.79 38.27 -8.19
C ALA A 309 -8.76 39.52 -7.29
N LYS A 310 -8.98 39.35 -5.98
CA LYS A 310 -8.86 40.44 -5.00
C LYS A 310 -7.42 40.95 -4.88
N PHE A 311 -6.43 40.05 -4.98
CA PHE A 311 -5.02 40.45 -5.06
C PHE A 311 -4.80 41.31 -6.28
N TYR A 312 -5.19 40.87 -7.47
CA TYR A 312 -4.99 41.64 -8.70
C TYR A 312 -5.54 43.08 -8.61
N GLN A 313 -6.63 43.30 -7.88
CA GLN A 313 -7.26 44.62 -7.73
C GLN A 313 -6.57 45.58 -6.74
N ASN A 314 -5.81 45.08 -5.74
CA ASN A 314 -5.25 45.94 -4.68
C ASN A 314 -3.73 45.71 -4.44
N PRO A 315 -2.83 46.16 -5.34
CA PRO A 315 -1.37 45.96 -5.33
C PRO A 315 -0.63 46.26 -4.02
N SER A 316 -1.13 47.19 -3.22
CA SER A 316 -0.47 47.63 -1.98
C SER A 316 -0.67 46.67 -0.80
N ALA A 317 -1.68 45.80 -0.84
CA ALA A 317 -1.93 44.78 0.20
C ALA A 317 -1.12 43.48 -0.02
N HIS A 318 -0.12 43.50 -0.92
CA HIS A 318 0.45 42.29 -1.54
C HIS A 318 1.59 41.65 -0.77
N SER A 319 2.45 42.44 -0.12
CA SER A 319 3.69 41.91 0.46
C SER A 319 3.41 41.06 1.69
N ASP A 320 2.62 41.60 2.62
CA ASP A 320 2.60 41.09 4.00
C ASP A 320 1.80 39.78 4.06
N PHE A 321 0.64 39.75 3.41
CA PHE A 321 -0.14 38.52 3.24
C PHE A 321 0.62 37.43 2.48
N ALA A 322 1.25 37.75 1.35
CA ALA A 322 1.91 36.74 0.52
C ALA A 322 3.09 36.11 1.26
N VAL A 323 3.81 36.92 2.05
CA VAL A 323 4.85 36.44 2.95
C VAL A 323 4.27 35.48 3.98
N LEU A 324 3.13 35.78 4.58
CA LEU A 324 2.51 34.92 5.59
C LEU A 324 2.00 33.60 5.01
N TRP A 325 1.38 33.64 3.82
CA TRP A 325 0.93 32.46 3.09
C TRP A 325 2.11 31.55 2.72
N VAL A 326 3.16 32.11 2.11
CA VAL A 326 4.36 31.36 1.72
C VAL A 326 5.10 30.84 2.95
N ALA A 327 5.24 31.65 4.00
CA ALA A 327 5.88 31.25 5.24
C ALA A 327 5.12 30.11 5.93
N GLY A 328 3.78 30.13 5.91
CA GLY A 328 2.94 29.06 6.46
C GLY A 328 3.13 27.73 5.71
N LEU A 329 3.08 27.75 4.37
CA LEU A 329 3.33 26.58 3.54
C LEU A 329 4.76 26.05 3.71
N LEU A 330 5.75 26.94 3.69
CA LEU A 330 7.15 26.57 3.86
C LEU A 330 7.40 25.99 5.26
N SER A 331 6.75 26.54 6.30
CA SER A 331 6.86 26.03 7.67
C SER A 331 6.25 24.63 7.79
N GLU A 332 5.06 24.40 7.22
CA GLU A 332 4.48 23.05 7.14
C GLU A 332 5.41 22.09 6.40
N TYR A 333 5.94 22.51 5.24
CA TYR A 333 6.86 21.68 4.46
C TYR A 333 8.12 21.34 5.25
N LEU A 334 8.78 22.33 5.85
CA LEU A 334 10.04 22.17 6.60
C LEU A 334 9.85 21.30 7.85
N LEU A 335 8.74 21.45 8.56
CA LEU A 335 8.44 20.62 9.73
C LEU A 335 8.07 19.19 9.35
N THR A 336 7.22 19.02 8.33
CA THR A 336 6.74 17.70 7.93
C THR A 336 7.78 16.90 7.19
N TRP A 337 8.52 17.49 6.24
CA TRP A 337 9.37 16.73 5.33
C TRP A 337 10.81 16.58 5.81
N PRO A 338 11.68 17.62 5.80
CA PRO A 338 13.05 17.48 6.25
C PRO A 338 13.16 17.11 7.73
N LEU A 339 12.33 17.68 8.60
CA LEU A 339 12.45 17.42 10.03
C LEU A 339 11.81 16.08 10.45
N LEU A 340 10.52 15.87 10.18
CA LEU A 340 9.81 14.67 10.66
C LEU A 340 10.02 13.43 9.78
N ARG A 341 10.23 13.55 8.46
CA ARG A 341 10.30 12.37 7.57
C ARG A 341 11.75 12.00 7.25
N LEU A 342 12.60 12.98 6.95
CA LEU A 342 14.01 12.79 6.65
C LEU A 342 14.85 12.55 7.91
N CYS A 343 14.94 13.55 8.79
CA CYS A 343 15.83 13.53 9.95
C CYS A 343 15.39 12.54 11.04
N VAL A 344 14.11 12.18 11.07
CA VAL A 344 13.55 11.26 12.05
C VAL A 344 13.39 9.86 11.45
N GLN A 345 12.66 9.67 10.35
CA GLN A 345 12.36 8.30 9.88
C GLN A 345 13.52 7.61 9.12
N PHE A 346 14.35 8.36 8.40
CA PHE A 346 15.49 7.84 7.63
C PHE A 346 16.85 7.99 8.32
N ASN A 347 16.85 8.35 9.61
CA ASN A 347 18.07 8.53 10.38
C ASN A 347 18.85 7.22 10.55
N LEU A 348 20.08 7.18 10.03
CA LEU A 348 20.98 6.04 10.13
C LEU A 348 21.66 5.92 11.50
N CYS A 349 21.80 7.04 12.21
CA CYS A 349 22.58 7.13 13.45
C CYS A 349 21.81 6.64 14.69
N TYR A 350 20.64 6.00 14.52
CA TYR A 350 19.85 5.57 15.65
C TYR A 350 20.42 4.28 16.28
N PRO A 351 20.87 4.33 17.55
CA PRO A 351 21.42 3.16 18.23
C PRO A 351 20.34 2.10 18.48
N ASP A 352 20.75 0.83 18.56
CA ASP A 352 19.85 -0.29 18.87
C ASP A 352 19.21 -0.11 20.26
N CYS A 353 17.99 0.41 20.31
CA CYS A 353 17.22 0.53 21.55
C CYS A 353 16.39 -0.72 21.88
N ASP A 354 16.70 -1.89 21.32
CA ASP A 354 15.96 -3.12 21.63
C ASP A 354 16.17 -3.62 23.07
N HIS A 355 17.19 -3.11 23.77
CA HIS A 355 17.45 -3.43 25.18
C HIS A 355 16.73 -2.51 26.18
N PHE A 356 16.04 -1.46 25.74
CA PHE A 356 15.28 -0.59 26.66
C PHE A 356 13.83 -1.08 26.86
N ALA A 357 13.69 -2.34 27.28
CA ALA A 357 12.45 -2.84 27.88
C ALA A 357 12.13 -2.19 29.25
N CYS A 358 13.03 -1.32 29.75
CA CYS A 358 12.99 -0.75 31.11
C CYS A 358 12.78 0.77 31.15
N CYS A 359 12.25 1.41 30.09
CA CYS A 359 11.82 2.81 30.23
C CYS A 359 10.39 2.87 30.76
N CYS A 360 10.25 2.72 32.08
CA CYS A 360 8.99 2.82 32.82
C CYS A 360 8.32 4.22 32.77
N TYR A 361 8.91 5.19 32.05
CA TYR A 361 8.48 6.59 32.03
C TYR A 361 7.84 7.06 30.71
N GLY A 362 7.43 6.16 29.82
CA GLY A 362 6.65 6.52 28.63
C GLY A 362 7.41 7.32 27.55
N CYS A 363 8.66 7.71 27.79
CA CYS A 363 9.50 8.41 26.82
C CYS A 363 9.66 7.58 25.53
N CYS A 364 9.87 6.27 25.64
CA CYS A 364 9.95 5.37 24.48
C CYS A 364 8.69 5.35 23.62
N GLY A 365 7.50 5.60 24.19
CA GLY A 365 6.24 5.67 23.45
C GLY A 365 6.18 6.86 22.52
N LEU A 366 6.64 8.03 22.97
CA LEU A 366 6.70 9.25 22.16
C LEU A 366 7.72 9.12 21.02
N TRP A 367 8.83 8.43 21.27
CA TRP A 367 9.85 8.13 20.25
C TRP A 367 9.36 7.11 19.21
N HIS A 368 8.63 6.07 19.65
CA HIS A 368 7.99 5.13 18.74
C HIS A 368 6.89 5.80 17.90
N PHE A 369 6.16 6.75 18.50
CA PHE A 369 5.16 7.57 17.82
C PHE A 369 5.81 8.53 16.80
N ALA A 370 6.95 9.12 17.13
CA ALA A 370 7.71 9.99 16.22
C ALA A 370 8.37 9.22 15.06
N GLY A 371 8.62 7.91 15.21
CA GLY A 371 9.19 7.08 14.16
C GLY A 371 10.69 7.28 13.94
N CYS A 372 11.45 7.64 14.98
CA CYS A 372 12.89 7.82 14.90
C CYS A 372 13.63 6.55 14.42
N GLY A 373 14.52 6.70 13.44
CA GLY A 373 15.34 5.63 12.90
C GLY A 373 14.55 4.49 12.24
N ARG A 374 13.32 4.75 11.80
CA ARG A 374 12.39 3.72 11.31
C ARG A 374 12.99 2.85 10.20
N TRP A 375 13.69 3.45 9.23
CA TRP A 375 14.36 2.69 8.18
C TRP A 375 15.37 1.68 8.75
N ALA A 376 16.25 2.13 9.65
CA ALA A 376 17.27 1.29 10.27
C ALA A 376 16.65 0.17 11.10
N THR A 377 15.60 0.48 11.86
CA THR A 377 14.86 -0.48 12.69
C THR A 377 14.15 -1.54 11.82
N GLU A 378 13.45 -1.12 10.76
CA GLU A 378 12.80 -2.04 9.82
C GLU A 378 13.84 -2.95 9.13
N ARG A 379 14.97 -2.39 8.69
CA ARG A 379 16.07 -3.17 8.10
C ARG A 379 16.65 -4.21 9.06
N ARG A 380 17.00 -3.81 10.28
CA ARG A 380 17.55 -4.72 11.30
C ARG A 380 16.57 -5.82 11.64
N ARG A 381 15.28 -5.48 11.75
CA ARG A 381 14.23 -6.45 12.02
C ARG A 381 14.04 -7.45 10.88
N ALA A 382 14.03 -6.99 9.63
CA ALA A 382 13.99 -7.88 8.47
C ALA A 382 15.23 -8.80 8.41
N THR A 383 16.41 -8.25 8.72
CA THR A 383 17.67 -9.01 8.75
C THR A 383 17.66 -10.08 9.85
N ARG A 384 17.20 -9.74 11.07
CA ARG A 384 17.07 -10.71 12.18
C ARG A 384 16.09 -11.83 11.87
N LEU A 385 14.96 -11.51 11.25
CA LEU A 385 14.00 -12.53 10.84
C LEU A 385 14.60 -13.44 9.76
N ALA A 386 15.34 -12.89 8.80
CA ALA A 386 16.05 -13.69 7.80
C ALA A 386 17.15 -14.59 8.39
N ILE A 387 17.87 -14.14 9.44
CA ILE A 387 18.89 -14.94 10.13
C ILE A 387 18.22 -16.05 10.96
N ASN A 388 17.18 -15.71 11.72
CA ASN A 388 16.46 -16.72 12.51
C ASN A 388 15.81 -17.78 11.62
N ASP A 389 15.28 -17.39 10.45
CA ASP A 389 14.73 -18.34 9.48
C ASP A 389 15.83 -19.26 8.90
N ALA A 390 17.09 -18.80 8.81
CA ALA A 390 18.23 -19.60 8.37
C ALA A 390 18.76 -20.55 9.47
N ASP A 391 18.64 -20.18 10.75
CA ASP A 391 18.95 -21.07 11.87
C ASP A 391 17.84 -22.12 12.08
N ASP A 392 16.60 -21.81 11.70
CA ASP A 392 15.47 -22.75 11.62
C ASP A 392 15.54 -23.68 10.38
N ASP A 393 16.67 -23.74 9.65
CA ASP A 393 16.92 -24.65 8.53
C ASP A 393 16.85 -26.15 8.90
N ALA A 394 16.68 -26.50 10.18
CA ALA A 394 16.24 -27.84 10.58
C ALA A 394 14.77 -28.13 10.16
N TYR A 395 13.96 -27.10 9.90
CA TYR A 395 12.56 -27.18 9.49
C TYR A 395 12.32 -26.91 7.99
N PHE A 396 13.28 -26.29 7.29
CA PHE A 396 13.16 -25.86 5.88
C PHE A 396 14.15 -26.52 4.90
N SER A 397 14.47 -27.80 5.12
CA SER A 397 15.13 -28.65 4.12
C SER A 397 14.36 -28.84 2.79
N TYR A 398 13.23 -28.15 2.59
CA TYR A 398 12.42 -28.17 1.37
C TYR A 398 12.65 -26.99 0.40
N PHE A 399 13.53 -26.02 0.72
CA PHE A 399 13.80 -24.87 -0.16
C PHE A 399 15.19 -24.85 -0.83
N ARG A 400 15.87 -26.00 -0.92
CA ARG A 400 16.99 -26.15 -1.86
C ARG A 400 16.49 -26.72 -3.19
N VAL A 401 16.24 -25.83 -4.15
CA VAL A 401 16.67 -25.97 -5.56
C VAL A 401 17.18 -24.62 -6.04
#